data_AF-Q05XF6-F1
#
_entry.id   AF-Q05XF6-F1
#
_cell.length_a   1.000
_cell.length_b   1.000
_cell.length_c   1.000
_cell.angle_alpha   90.00
_cell.angle_beta   90.00
_cell.angle_gamma   90.00
#
_symmetry.space_group_name_H-M   'P 1'
#
loop_
_entity.id
_entity.type
_entity.pdbx_description
1 polymer ?
#
loop_
_entity_poly.entity_id
_entity_poly.type
_entity_poly.pdbx_seq_one_letter_code
_entity_poly.pdbx_strand_id
1 'polypeptide(L)'
;MKQVLHQLVIATPGAGFTRLNEQLNSWIRSSDIQLGVLHLTCLHTSASLTINENADPRVLDDLSAWMDAVVPQDGKGPLNGQGQRRHYKHDDEGNDDMPAHIRTALTSQTMTLSVEDGRLLLGMWQAVYLWEHRAMPHRRRVACHLIGECDATAAAPQETGTTAAASAQTLMNLRSGERINRAVQERFDPTAWERDGGIDTDMDLLIDRLHEISDTPSNPE
;
A
#
# COMPACT_ATOMS: atom_id res chain seq x y z
N MET A 1 -20.61 -4.23 -17.13
CA MET A 1 -20.16 -3.91 -15.75
C MET A 1 -20.85 -4.85 -14.76
N LYS A 2 -20.08 -5.62 -14.01
CA LYS A 2 -20.50 -6.55 -12.94
C LYS A 2 -19.88 -6.07 -11.63
N GLN A 3 -20.60 -6.23 -10.52
CA GLN A 3 -20.08 -6.01 -9.18
C GLN A 3 -20.32 -7.27 -8.34
N VAL A 4 -19.36 -7.63 -7.50
CA VAL A 4 -19.42 -8.79 -6.62
C VAL A 4 -18.86 -8.41 -5.25
N LEU A 5 -19.66 -8.65 -4.22
CA LEU A 5 -19.24 -8.53 -2.83
C LEU A 5 -18.99 -9.92 -2.25
N HIS A 6 -17.85 -10.08 -1.58
CA HIS A 6 -17.48 -11.30 -0.90
C HIS A 6 -16.78 -10.98 0.42
N GLN A 7 -16.59 -11.98 1.26
CA GLN A 7 -15.84 -11.85 2.49
C GLN A 7 -14.94 -13.06 2.69
N LEU A 8 -13.63 -12.81 2.70
CA LEU A 8 -12.65 -13.83 3.03
C LEU A 8 -12.51 -13.96 4.55
N VAL A 9 -12.37 -15.21 5.02
CA VAL A 9 -12.02 -15.53 6.41
C VAL A 9 -10.60 -16.08 6.43
N ILE A 10 -9.70 -15.34 7.05
CA ILE A 10 -8.26 -15.64 7.11
C ILE A 10 -7.94 -16.15 8.51
N ALA A 11 -7.38 -17.35 8.62
CA ALA A 11 -6.83 -17.83 9.88
C ALA A 11 -5.39 -17.33 10.03
N THR A 12 -5.08 -16.68 11.15
CA THR A 12 -3.74 -16.20 11.49
C THR A 12 -3.20 -17.04 12.64
N PRO A 13 -1.97 -17.57 12.57
CA PRO A 13 -1.38 -18.38 13.65
C PRO A 13 -0.87 -17.54 14.84
N GLY A 14 -0.86 -16.22 14.69
CA GLY A 14 -0.27 -15.25 15.60
C GLY A 14 0.29 -14.07 14.81
N ALA A 15 1.07 -13.22 15.48
CA ALA A 15 1.62 -12.00 14.88
C ALA A 15 2.46 -12.33 13.64
N GLY A 16 2.31 -11.52 12.59
CA GLY A 16 3.04 -11.68 11.33
C GLY A 16 2.17 -11.49 10.10
N PHE A 17 2.65 -12.01 8.97
CA PHE A 17 2.09 -11.72 7.65
C PHE A 17 1.47 -12.97 7.03
N THR A 18 0.20 -12.88 6.66
CA THR A 18 -0.50 -13.92 5.90
C THR A 18 -0.74 -13.44 4.48
N ARG A 19 -0.11 -14.11 3.50
CA ARG A 19 -0.26 -13.78 2.07
C ARG A 19 -1.67 -14.08 1.60
N LEU A 20 -2.26 -13.16 0.83
CA LEU A 20 -3.64 -13.25 0.35
C LEU A 20 -3.75 -13.51 -1.17
N ASN A 21 -2.65 -13.42 -1.91
CA ASN A 21 -2.62 -13.47 -3.38
C ASN A 21 -3.40 -14.66 -3.96
N GLU A 22 -3.14 -15.87 -3.46
CA GLU A 22 -3.71 -17.10 -4.01
C GLU A 22 -5.23 -17.13 -3.82
N GLN A 23 -5.70 -16.77 -2.62
CA GLN A 23 -7.13 -16.73 -2.29
C GLN A 23 -7.85 -15.63 -3.08
N LEU A 24 -7.27 -14.43 -3.14
CA LEU A 24 -7.83 -13.31 -3.90
C LEU A 24 -7.89 -13.64 -5.39
N ASN A 25 -6.80 -14.11 -6.00
CA ASN A 25 -6.78 -14.47 -7.41
C ASN A 25 -7.68 -15.66 -7.75
N SER A 26 -7.83 -16.64 -6.85
CA SER A 26 -8.81 -17.72 -7.03
C SER A 26 -10.23 -17.17 -7.05
N TRP A 27 -10.56 -16.26 -6.13
CA TRP A 27 -11.89 -15.67 -6.04
C TRP A 27 -12.19 -14.73 -7.22
N ILE A 28 -11.26 -13.86 -7.62
CA ILE A 28 -11.41 -12.97 -8.80
C ILE A 28 -11.68 -13.81 -10.05
N ARG A 29 -10.92 -14.88 -10.28
CA ARG A 29 -11.16 -15.79 -11.43
C ARG A 29 -12.55 -16.39 -11.41
N SER A 30 -13.07 -16.75 -10.23
CA SER A 30 -14.43 -17.29 -10.09
C SER A 30 -15.55 -16.27 -10.36
N SER A 31 -15.23 -14.97 -10.45
CA SER A 31 -16.21 -13.92 -10.73
C SER A 31 -16.34 -13.57 -12.21
N ASP A 32 -15.56 -14.19 -13.10
CA ASP A 32 -15.49 -13.91 -14.55
C ASP A 32 -15.10 -12.46 -14.94
N ILE A 33 -14.70 -11.63 -13.98
CA ILE A 33 -14.29 -10.24 -14.22
C ILE A 33 -12.85 -10.27 -14.71
N GLN A 34 -12.59 -9.71 -15.89
CA GLN A 34 -11.26 -9.69 -16.51
C GLN A 34 -10.51 -8.39 -16.21
N LEU A 35 -11.20 -7.26 -16.32
CA LEU A 35 -10.66 -5.92 -16.07
C LEU A 35 -11.50 -5.22 -15.01
N GLY A 36 -10.89 -4.68 -13.97
CA GLY A 36 -11.64 -4.02 -12.92
C GLY A 36 -10.80 -3.49 -11.76
N VAL A 37 -11.50 -3.23 -10.66
CA VAL A 37 -10.93 -2.72 -9.41
C VAL A 37 -11.47 -3.54 -8.25
N LEU A 38 -10.56 -4.02 -7.39
CA LEU A 38 -10.87 -4.68 -6.14
C LEU A 38 -10.62 -3.72 -4.97
N HIS A 39 -11.66 -3.44 -4.20
CA HIS A 39 -11.53 -2.81 -2.89
C HIS A 39 -11.55 -3.85 -1.77
N LEU A 40 -10.56 -3.78 -0.88
CA LEU A 40 -10.42 -4.61 0.31
C LEU A 40 -10.64 -3.77 1.56
N THR A 41 -11.35 -4.33 2.55
CA THR A 41 -11.50 -3.73 3.88
C THR A 41 -11.27 -4.79 4.95
N CYS A 42 -10.24 -4.63 5.79
CA CYS A 42 -10.07 -5.40 7.01
C CYS A 42 -11.15 -5.00 8.02
N LEU A 43 -12.01 -5.93 8.41
CA LEU A 43 -13.11 -5.68 9.34
C LEU A 43 -12.66 -5.82 10.81
N HIS A 44 -11.41 -5.47 11.10
CA HIS A 44 -10.76 -5.62 12.40
C HIS A 44 -9.89 -4.40 12.70
N THR A 45 -9.80 -4.03 13.98
CA THR A 45 -9.02 -2.87 14.46
C THR A 45 -7.65 -3.24 15.02
N SER A 46 -7.31 -4.52 15.00
CA SER A 46 -6.08 -5.09 15.54
C SER A 46 -5.30 -5.90 14.48
N ALA A 47 -5.60 -5.67 13.21
CA ALA A 47 -4.94 -6.27 12.04
C ALA A 47 -5.08 -5.33 10.85
N SER A 48 -4.10 -5.33 9.95
CA SER A 48 -4.07 -4.42 8.80
C SER A 48 -3.79 -5.13 7.47
N LEU A 49 -3.85 -4.38 6.38
CA LEU A 49 -3.52 -4.81 5.03
C LEU A 49 -2.28 -4.06 4.54
N THR A 50 -1.40 -4.76 3.83
CA THR A 50 -0.21 -4.16 3.23
C THR A 50 0.18 -4.84 1.92
N ILE A 51 0.85 -4.09 1.03
CA ILE A 51 1.55 -4.65 -0.13
C ILE A 51 3.03 -4.55 0.16
N ASN A 52 3.75 -5.67 0.05
CA ASN A 52 5.19 -5.65 0.24
C ASN A 52 5.88 -6.73 -0.57
N GLU A 53 7.19 -6.85 -0.37
CA GLU A 53 8.04 -7.82 -1.05
C GLU A 53 7.55 -9.26 -0.82
N ASN A 54 7.67 -10.09 -1.86
CA ASN A 54 7.28 -11.51 -1.84
C ASN A 54 8.45 -12.47 -2.04
N ALA A 55 9.66 -11.96 -2.27
CA ALA A 55 10.86 -12.70 -2.63
C ALA A 55 11.75 -12.97 -1.41
N ASP A 56 12.11 -11.92 -0.65
CA ASP A 56 12.92 -12.06 0.56
C ASP A 56 12.07 -11.97 1.84
N PRO A 57 11.96 -13.05 2.64
CA PRO A 57 11.20 -13.01 3.90
C PRO A 57 11.77 -12.02 4.92
N ARG A 58 13.07 -11.67 4.84
CA ARG A 58 13.72 -10.73 5.77
C ARG A 58 13.07 -9.35 5.77
N VAL A 59 12.50 -8.93 4.64
CA VAL A 59 11.77 -7.65 4.55
C VAL A 59 10.59 -7.63 5.52
N LEU A 60 9.87 -8.75 5.63
CA LEU A 60 8.74 -8.88 6.55
C LEU A 60 9.20 -8.96 8.00
N ASP A 61 10.30 -9.66 8.26
CA ASP A 61 10.91 -9.74 9.60
C ASP A 61 11.35 -8.35 10.08
N ASP A 62 12.04 -7.58 9.24
CA ASP A 62 12.51 -6.22 9.55
C ASP A 62 11.33 -5.25 9.74
N LEU A 63 10.27 -5.36 8.93
CA LEU A 63 9.03 -4.59 9.12
C LEU A 63 8.39 -4.90 10.48
N SER A 64 8.36 -6.17 10.88
CA SER A 64 7.84 -6.58 12.19
C SER A 64 8.70 -6.02 13.32
N ALA A 65 10.02 -6.18 13.24
CA ALA A 65 10.96 -5.71 14.24
C ALA A 65 10.92 -4.19 14.41
N TRP A 66 10.83 -3.45 13.29
CA TRP A 66 10.66 -2.01 13.32
C TRP A 66 9.35 -1.60 13.99
N MET A 67 8.24 -2.28 13.66
CA MET A 67 6.94 -2.01 14.28
C MET A 67 6.94 -2.32 15.78
N ASP A 68 7.64 -3.37 16.21
CA ASP A 68 7.84 -3.70 17.63
C ASP A 68 8.64 -2.62 18.38
N ALA A 69 9.63 -2.00 17.72
CA ALA A 69 10.40 -0.91 18.30
C ALA A 69 9.58 0.39 18.44
N VAL A 70 8.74 0.71 17.44
CA VAL A 70 7.95 1.95 17.40
C VAL A 70 6.67 1.85 18.24
N VAL A 71 6.05 0.66 18.28
CA VAL A 71 4.83 0.37 19.03
C VAL A 71 5.07 -0.82 19.96
N PRO A 72 5.83 -0.62 21.04
CA PRO A 72 6.21 -1.71 21.91
C PRO A 72 5.04 -2.16 22.79
N GLN A 73 5.01 -3.45 23.10
CA GLN A 73 3.92 -4.06 23.90
C GLN A 73 4.07 -3.80 25.41
N ASP A 74 5.25 -3.41 25.86
CA ASP A 74 5.57 -3.17 27.28
C ASP A 74 5.08 -1.80 27.80
N GLY A 75 4.48 -0.97 26.94
CA GLY A 75 3.80 0.27 27.32
C GLY A 75 4.16 1.46 26.44
N LYS A 76 3.91 2.67 26.95
CA LYS A 76 4.10 3.94 26.24
C LYS A 76 5.13 4.85 26.89
N GLY A 77 5.70 5.72 26.05
CA GLY A 77 6.67 6.72 26.44
C GLY A 77 8.05 6.13 26.71
N PRO A 78 9.01 6.97 27.14
CA PRO A 78 10.36 6.51 27.45
C PRO A 78 10.36 5.57 28.67
N LEU A 79 11.42 4.77 28.76
CA LEU A 79 11.71 3.99 29.97
C LEU A 79 11.94 4.94 31.15
N ASN A 80 11.40 4.59 32.31
CA ASN A 80 11.71 5.27 33.56
C ASN A 80 13.08 4.81 34.11
N GLY A 81 13.49 5.34 35.26
CA GLY A 81 14.75 4.97 35.92
C GLY A 81 14.84 3.49 36.34
N GLN A 82 13.76 2.73 36.25
CA GLN A 82 13.68 1.30 36.51
C GLN A 82 13.60 0.45 35.23
N GLY A 83 13.74 1.07 34.05
CA GLY A 83 13.65 0.34 32.79
C GLY A 83 12.24 -0.11 32.42
N GLN A 84 11.21 0.60 32.88
CA GLN A 84 9.80 0.27 32.60
C GLN A 84 9.10 1.40 31.86
N ARG A 85 8.21 1.05 30.93
CA ARG A 85 7.29 2.01 30.32
C ARG A 85 6.02 2.14 31.15
N ARG A 86 5.25 3.18 30.86
CA ARG A 86 3.92 3.34 31.44
C ARG A 86 2.95 2.44 30.69
N HIS A 87 2.14 1.66 31.40
CA HIS A 87 1.14 0.82 30.74
C HIS A 87 0.15 1.63 29.89
N TYR A 88 -0.33 0.99 28.82
CA TYR A 88 -1.51 1.46 28.12
C TYR A 88 -2.74 1.32 29.02
N LYS A 89 -3.77 2.14 28.79
CA LYS A 89 -5.01 2.05 29.56
C LYS A 89 -5.96 0.98 29.04
N HIS A 90 -5.78 0.56 27.79
CA HIS A 90 -6.59 -0.44 27.12
C HIS A 90 -5.73 -1.68 26.97
N ASP A 91 -5.90 -2.62 27.88
CA ASP A 91 -5.18 -3.88 27.99
C ASP A 91 -6.14 -5.02 28.34
N ASP A 92 -7.43 -4.82 28.05
CA ASP A 92 -8.53 -5.72 28.40
C ASP A 92 -8.34 -7.11 27.78
N GLU A 93 -7.70 -7.18 26.61
CA GLU A 93 -7.36 -8.42 25.91
C GLU A 93 -5.86 -8.78 25.97
N GLY A 94 -5.10 -8.16 26.87
CA GLY A 94 -3.68 -8.42 27.10
C GLY A 94 -2.74 -7.27 26.68
N ASN A 95 -1.44 -7.47 26.90
CA ASN A 95 -0.43 -6.42 26.68
C ASN A 95 -0.30 -5.97 25.21
N ASP A 96 -0.72 -6.81 24.26
CA ASP A 96 -0.67 -6.51 22.82
C ASP A 96 -1.95 -5.85 22.28
N ASP A 97 -2.95 -5.63 23.13
CA ASP A 97 -4.27 -5.10 22.75
C ASP A 97 -4.16 -3.66 22.18
N MET A 98 -3.87 -2.67 23.02
CA MET A 98 -3.66 -1.29 22.55
C MET A 98 -2.53 -1.16 21.50
N PRO A 99 -1.37 -1.83 21.62
CA PRO A 99 -0.37 -1.85 20.55
C PRO A 99 -0.96 -2.24 19.19
N ALA A 100 -1.77 -3.30 19.12
CA ALA A 100 -2.36 -3.73 17.85
C ALA A 100 -3.30 -2.68 17.24
N HIS A 101 -4.02 -1.94 18.08
CA HIS A 101 -4.81 -0.78 17.64
C HIS A 101 -3.94 0.35 17.06
N ILE A 102 -2.83 0.68 17.71
CA ILE A 102 -1.89 1.70 17.22
C ILE A 102 -1.26 1.26 15.90
N ARG A 103 -0.78 0.00 15.80
CA ARG A 103 -0.19 -0.55 14.57
C ARG A 103 -1.19 -0.51 13.41
N THR A 104 -2.46 -0.81 13.68
CA THR A 104 -3.53 -0.70 12.68
C THR A 104 -3.75 0.75 12.24
N ALA A 105 -3.72 1.71 13.17
CA ALA A 105 -3.85 3.14 12.87
C ALA A 105 -2.66 3.72 12.08
N LEU A 106 -1.47 3.17 12.26
CA LEU A 106 -0.24 3.57 11.53
C LEU A 106 -0.10 2.91 10.16
N THR A 107 -0.87 1.86 9.90
CA THR A 107 -0.82 1.12 8.63
C THR A 107 -2.10 1.39 7.85
N SER A 108 -2.72 0.37 7.25
CA SER A 108 -3.96 0.56 6.50
C SER A 108 -4.97 -0.56 6.77
N GLN A 109 -6.23 -0.19 6.97
CA GLN A 109 -7.33 -1.15 7.02
C GLN A 109 -7.96 -1.39 5.64
N THR A 110 -7.67 -0.53 4.66
CA THR A 110 -8.30 -0.58 3.33
C THR A 110 -7.27 -0.54 2.22
N MET A 111 -7.59 -1.16 1.09
CA MET A 111 -6.71 -1.15 -0.07
C MET A 111 -7.52 -1.27 -1.35
N THR A 112 -7.13 -0.54 -2.39
CA THR A 112 -7.76 -0.63 -3.71
C THR A 112 -6.71 -1.08 -4.72
N LEU A 113 -7.01 -2.14 -5.45
CA LEU A 113 -6.11 -2.85 -6.34
C LEU A 113 -6.72 -2.94 -7.74
N SER A 114 -5.89 -2.79 -8.77
CA SER A 114 -6.31 -3.06 -10.15
C SER A 114 -6.39 -4.57 -10.41
N VAL A 115 -7.35 -4.95 -11.25
CA VAL A 115 -7.53 -6.33 -11.74
C VAL A 115 -7.39 -6.32 -13.26
N GLU A 116 -6.55 -7.20 -13.78
CA GLU A 116 -6.30 -7.42 -15.21
C GLU A 116 -6.14 -8.93 -15.46
N ASP A 117 -6.62 -9.43 -16.60
CA ASP A 117 -6.64 -10.86 -16.95
C ASP A 117 -7.19 -11.76 -15.83
N GLY A 118 -8.22 -11.29 -15.13
CA GLY A 118 -8.88 -12.03 -14.06
C GLY A 118 -8.03 -12.26 -12.81
N ARG A 119 -7.00 -11.44 -12.58
CA ARG A 119 -6.14 -11.49 -11.40
C ARG A 119 -5.71 -10.10 -10.94
N LEU A 120 -5.16 -10.01 -9.74
CA LEU A 120 -4.54 -8.79 -9.25
C LEU A 120 -3.39 -8.36 -10.17
N LEU A 121 -3.41 -7.10 -10.60
CA LEU A 121 -2.30 -6.46 -11.28
C LEU A 121 -1.29 -5.98 -10.23
N LEU A 122 -0.24 -6.76 -10.02
CA LEU A 122 0.83 -6.51 -9.06
C LEU A 122 2.18 -6.55 -9.77
N GLY A 123 3.15 -5.78 -9.26
CA GLY A 123 4.54 -5.91 -9.67
C GLY A 123 5.12 -7.28 -9.31
N MET A 124 6.21 -7.66 -9.98
CA MET A 124 6.85 -8.98 -9.82
C MET A 124 7.16 -9.33 -8.36
N TRP A 125 7.60 -8.34 -7.59
CA TRP A 125 7.97 -8.50 -6.19
C TRP A 125 6.85 -8.20 -5.20
N GLN A 126 5.63 -7.88 -5.66
CA GLN A 126 4.55 -7.47 -4.78
C GLN A 126 3.65 -8.65 -4.38
N ALA A 127 3.29 -8.69 -3.10
CA ALA A 127 2.19 -9.49 -2.60
C ALA A 127 1.34 -8.70 -1.61
N VAL A 128 0.05 -9.03 -1.57
CA VAL A 128 -0.93 -8.51 -0.61
C VAL A 128 -0.90 -9.39 0.62
N TYR A 129 -0.73 -8.77 1.78
CA TYR A 129 -0.69 -9.44 3.08
C TYR A 129 -1.77 -8.89 4.01
N LEU A 130 -2.34 -9.78 4.81
CA LEU A 130 -2.92 -9.41 6.10
C LEU A 130 -1.80 -9.42 7.14
N TRP A 131 -1.59 -8.30 7.82
CA TRP A 131 -0.65 -8.17 8.92
C TRP A 131 -1.40 -8.32 10.24
N GLU A 132 -1.19 -9.45 10.90
CA GLU A 132 -1.70 -9.73 12.23
C GLU A 132 -0.81 -9.06 13.29
N HIS A 133 -1.42 -8.26 14.15
CA HIS A 133 -0.69 -7.54 15.20
C HIS A 133 -0.83 -8.20 16.57
N ARG A 134 -1.76 -9.16 16.72
CA ARG A 134 -1.97 -9.91 17.96
C ARG A 134 -1.13 -11.17 17.99
N ALA A 135 -0.56 -11.48 19.15
CA ALA A 135 0.32 -12.63 19.35
C ALA A 135 -0.42 -13.96 19.25
N MET A 136 -1.68 -14.01 19.68
CA MET A 136 -2.50 -15.23 19.67
C MET A 136 -3.14 -15.48 18.29
N PRO A 137 -3.47 -16.74 17.97
CA PRO A 137 -4.19 -17.04 16.73
C PRO A 137 -5.56 -16.37 16.65
N HIS A 138 -5.92 -15.83 15.48
CA HIS A 138 -7.23 -15.24 15.22
C HIS A 138 -7.85 -15.71 13.91
N ARG A 139 -9.15 -15.37 13.73
CA ARG A 139 -9.86 -15.48 12.45
C ARG A 139 -10.26 -14.09 12.00
N ARG A 140 -9.55 -13.56 11.02
CA ARG A 140 -9.79 -12.23 10.44
C ARG A 140 -10.77 -12.30 9.29
N ARG A 141 -11.50 -11.21 9.08
CA ARG A 141 -12.50 -11.05 8.02
C ARG A 141 -12.07 -9.88 7.16
N VAL A 142 -11.96 -10.12 5.87
CA VAL A 142 -11.67 -9.07 4.88
C VAL A 142 -12.85 -9.01 3.92
N ALA A 143 -13.53 -7.86 3.86
CA ALA A 143 -14.53 -7.60 2.84
C ALA A 143 -13.82 -7.33 1.51
N CYS A 144 -14.34 -7.92 0.43
CA CYS A 144 -13.79 -7.84 -0.91
C CYS A 144 -14.90 -7.36 -1.84
N HIS A 145 -14.78 -6.15 -2.37
CA HIS A 145 -15.73 -5.58 -3.31
C HIS A 145 -15.05 -5.40 -4.67
N LEU A 146 -15.43 -6.25 -5.62
CA LEU A 146 -14.89 -6.26 -6.97
C LEU A 146 -15.90 -5.65 -7.94
N ILE A 147 -15.47 -4.68 -8.74
CA ILE A 147 -16.27 -4.07 -9.79
C ILE A 147 -15.47 -4.09 -11.08
N GLY A 148 -16.07 -4.51 -12.19
CA GLY A 148 -15.35 -4.55 -13.46
C GLY A 148 -16.18 -5.06 -14.62
N GLU A 149 -15.49 -5.40 -15.70
CA GLU A 149 -16.05 -5.94 -16.92
C GLU A 149 -15.72 -7.42 -17.00
N CYS A 150 -16.74 -8.23 -17.27
CA CYS A 150 -16.50 -9.59 -17.76
C CYS A 150 -16.13 -9.50 -19.23
N ASP A 151 -15.37 -10.47 -19.73
CA ASP A 151 -15.01 -10.53 -21.13
C ASP A 151 -16.27 -10.46 -22.02
N ALA A 152 -16.38 -9.43 -22.85
CA ALA A 152 -17.51 -9.27 -23.78
C ALA A 152 -17.28 -10.02 -25.11
N THR A 153 -16.12 -10.66 -25.31
CA THR A 153 -15.75 -11.25 -26.59
C THR A 153 -14.94 -12.55 -26.47
N ALA A 154 -15.65 -13.66 -26.27
CA ALA A 154 -15.54 -14.80 -27.19
C ALA A 154 -16.34 -14.51 -28.48
N ALA A 155 -16.21 -13.29 -29.02
CA ALA A 155 -16.88 -12.84 -30.24
C ALA A 155 -15.81 -12.56 -31.29
N ALA A 156 -15.78 -13.48 -32.27
CA ALA A 156 -15.05 -13.51 -33.53
C ALA A 156 -13.51 -13.64 -33.47
N PRO A 157 -12.91 -14.55 -34.28
CA PRO A 157 -11.49 -14.50 -34.57
C PRO A 157 -11.16 -13.16 -35.23
N GLN A 158 -10.19 -12.42 -34.69
CA GLN A 158 -9.61 -11.28 -35.39
C GLN A 158 -8.88 -11.81 -36.63
N GLU A 159 -9.46 -11.56 -37.80
CA GLU A 159 -8.79 -11.76 -39.07
C GLU A 159 -7.47 -10.98 -39.09
N THR A 160 -6.43 -11.70 -39.46
CA THR A 160 -5.11 -11.16 -39.75
C THR A 160 -5.19 -10.14 -40.88
N GLY A 161 -4.87 -8.88 -40.57
CA GLY A 161 -4.46 -7.86 -41.53
C GLY A 161 -5.44 -6.70 -41.66
N THR A 162 -5.05 -5.53 -41.16
CA THR A 162 -4.80 -4.28 -41.94
C THR A 162 -4.35 -3.21 -40.93
N THR A 163 -3.37 -2.39 -41.31
CA THR A 163 -2.81 -1.27 -40.53
C THR A 163 -3.91 -0.34 -39.98
N ALA A 164 -4.13 -0.36 -38.66
CA ALA A 164 -5.10 0.51 -38.00
C ALA A 164 -4.52 1.93 -37.81
N ALA A 165 -5.17 2.91 -38.44
CA ALA A 165 -4.95 4.32 -38.13
C ALA A 165 -5.29 4.59 -36.66
N ALA A 166 -4.43 5.34 -35.98
CA ALA A 166 -4.61 5.68 -34.57
C ALA A 166 -5.96 6.37 -34.35
N SER A 167 -6.71 5.92 -33.33
CA SER A 167 -8.00 6.50 -32.98
C SER A 167 -7.87 7.99 -32.66
N ALA A 168 -8.91 8.78 -32.94
CA ALA A 168 -8.93 10.22 -32.62
C ALA A 168 -8.67 10.48 -31.12
N GLN A 169 -9.07 9.55 -30.25
CA GLN A 169 -8.81 9.57 -28.81
C GLN A 169 -7.30 9.40 -28.51
N THR A 170 -6.64 8.46 -29.19
CA THR A 170 -5.19 8.23 -29.09
C THR A 170 -4.40 9.45 -29.58
N LEU A 171 -4.82 10.05 -30.70
CA LEU A 171 -4.22 11.28 -31.24
C LEU A 171 -4.45 12.50 -30.33
N MET A 172 -5.60 12.62 -29.67
CA MET A 172 -5.88 13.69 -28.70
C MET A 172 -5.09 13.53 -27.39
N ASN A 173 -4.89 12.30 -26.91
CA ASN A 173 -4.09 12.02 -25.72
C ASN A 173 -2.60 12.31 -25.96
N LEU A 174 -2.06 11.95 -27.13
CA LEU A 174 -0.69 12.31 -27.52
C LEU A 174 -0.51 13.84 -27.63
N ARG A 175 -1.49 14.55 -28.22
CA ARG A 175 -1.47 16.02 -28.34
C ARG A 175 -1.58 16.75 -27.00
N SER A 176 -2.30 16.18 -26.04
CA SER A 176 -2.52 16.79 -24.72
C SER A 176 -1.34 16.57 -23.78
N GLY A 177 -0.71 15.39 -23.83
CA GLY A 177 0.50 15.08 -23.05
C GLY A 177 1.66 16.00 -23.40
N GLU A 178 1.90 16.25 -24.70
CA GLU A 178 2.93 17.19 -25.14
C GLU A 178 2.63 18.65 -24.74
N ARG A 179 1.36 19.07 -24.75
CA ARG A 179 0.99 20.42 -24.31
C ARG A 179 1.21 20.63 -22.81
N ILE A 180 0.91 19.63 -21.99
CA ILE A 180 1.11 19.71 -20.54
C ILE A 180 2.61 19.72 -20.23
N ASN A 181 3.38 18.81 -20.83
CA ASN A 181 4.84 18.80 -20.65
C ASN A 181 5.48 20.11 -21.13
N ARG A 182 5.02 20.64 -22.26
CA ARG A 182 5.48 21.94 -22.76
C ARG A 182 5.10 23.08 -21.83
N ALA A 183 3.89 23.12 -21.29
CA ALA A 183 3.49 24.14 -20.32
C ALA A 183 4.26 24.06 -19.00
N VAL A 184 4.66 22.86 -18.56
CA VAL A 184 5.53 22.65 -17.40
C VAL A 184 6.96 23.12 -17.70
N GLN A 185 7.49 22.77 -18.88
CA GLN A 185 8.83 23.19 -19.31
C GLN A 185 8.92 24.70 -19.63
N GLU A 186 7.85 25.31 -20.14
CA GLU A 186 7.75 26.77 -20.33
C GLU A 186 7.69 27.54 -19.00
N ARG A 187 7.24 26.89 -17.92
CA ARG A 187 7.24 27.44 -16.55
C ARG A 187 8.49 27.09 -15.75
N PHE A 188 9.34 26.21 -16.29
CA PHE A 188 10.61 25.87 -15.66
C PHE A 188 11.57 27.02 -15.90
N ASP A 189 11.77 27.84 -14.87
CA ASP A 189 12.77 28.91 -14.85
C ASP A 189 14.00 28.41 -14.06
N PRO A 190 15.04 27.91 -14.73
CA PRO A 190 16.27 27.46 -14.08
C PRO A 190 17.06 28.61 -13.44
N THR A 191 16.68 29.87 -13.69
CA THR A 191 17.28 31.08 -13.14
C THR A 191 16.41 31.76 -12.08
N ALA A 192 15.29 31.15 -11.67
CA ALA A 192 14.42 31.69 -10.62
C ALA A 192 15.23 31.99 -9.33
N TRP A 193 16.20 31.13 -9.01
CA TRP A 193 17.15 31.29 -7.91
C TRP A 193 17.93 32.62 -7.95
N GLU A 194 18.36 33.05 -9.14
CA GLU A 194 19.12 34.28 -9.32
C GLU A 194 18.23 35.53 -9.27
N ARG A 195 16.94 35.42 -9.64
CA ARG A 195 15.98 36.53 -9.61
C ARG A 195 15.47 36.85 -8.21
N ASP A 196 15.39 35.86 -7.33
CA ASP A 196 14.96 36.04 -5.94
C ASP A 196 16.12 36.43 -4.99
N GLY A 197 17.29 36.72 -5.56
CA GLY A 197 18.42 37.30 -4.84
C GLY A 197 19.19 36.32 -3.96
N GLY A 198 19.04 35.01 -4.19
CA GLY A 198 19.68 33.96 -3.40
C GLY A 198 19.22 33.93 -1.94
N ILE A 199 17.99 34.37 -1.66
CA ILE A 199 17.36 34.22 -0.35
C ILE A 199 16.73 32.83 -0.31
N ASP A 200 17.24 31.96 0.54
CA ASP A 200 16.64 30.64 0.79
C ASP A 200 15.16 30.84 1.16
N THR A 201 14.26 30.26 0.38
CA THR A 201 12.86 30.24 0.76
C THR A 201 12.65 29.24 1.90
N ASP A 202 11.55 29.35 2.65
CA ASP A 202 11.19 28.37 3.68
C ASP A 202 11.14 26.92 3.12
N MET A 203 10.93 26.76 1.81
CA MET A 203 10.97 25.48 1.12
C MET A 203 12.39 24.96 0.89
N ASP A 204 13.35 25.84 0.59
CA ASP A 204 14.75 25.46 0.36
C ASP A 204 15.40 25.00 1.69
N LEU A 205 15.14 25.75 2.77
CA LEU A 205 15.58 25.38 4.12
C LEU A 205 14.97 24.04 4.60
N LEU A 206 13.76 23.71 4.14
CA LEU A 206 13.09 22.44 4.43
C LEU A 206 13.75 21.26 3.69
N ILE A 207 14.14 21.49 2.44
CA ILE A 207 14.84 20.49 1.61
C ILE A 207 16.24 20.25 2.18
N ASP A 208 16.98 21.30 2.51
CA ASP A 208 18.32 21.18 3.09
C ASP A 208 18.30 20.47 4.45
N ARG A 209 17.31 20.77 5.30
CA ARG A 209 17.11 20.00 6.54
C ARG A 209 16.81 18.52 6.29
N LEU A 210 16.07 18.20 5.24
CA LEU A 210 15.76 16.82 4.90
C LEU A 210 17.02 16.06 4.47
N HIS A 211 17.91 16.73 3.74
CA HIS A 211 19.21 16.21 3.34
C HIS A 211 20.19 16.07 4.52
N GLU A 212 20.23 17.04 5.45
CA GLU A 212 21.06 16.91 6.67
C GLU A 212 20.63 15.75 7.57
N ILE A 213 19.31 15.49 7.65
CA ILE A 213 18.74 14.36 8.41
C ILE A 213 19.04 13.03 7.73
N SER A 214 19.14 12.98 6.39
CA SER A 214 19.52 11.74 5.68
C SER A 214 21.00 11.43 5.79
N ASP A 215 21.84 12.45 5.94
CA ASP A 215 23.29 12.33 5.83
C ASP A 215 24.00 12.26 7.19
N THR A 216 23.26 12.32 8.32
CA THR A 216 23.85 12.15 9.65
C THR A 216 24.15 10.67 9.91
N PRO A 217 25.41 10.22 10.02
CA PRO A 217 25.73 8.86 10.42
C PRO A 217 25.28 8.64 11.87
N SER A 218 24.38 7.69 12.05
CA SER A 218 23.94 7.22 13.37
C SER A 218 25.07 6.43 14.05
N ASN A 219 25.86 7.08 14.90
CA ASN A 219 26.50 6.37 16.01
C ASN A 219 26.93 7.30 17.15
N PRO A 220 26.51 7.05 18.42
CA PRO A 220 27.12 7.67 19.59
C PRO A 220 28.13 6.71 20.27
N GLU A 221 29.25 7.28 20.74
CA GLU A 221 29.85 6.87 22.03
C GLU A 221 29.05 7.50 23.18
#